data_AF-A0A392RH64-F1
#
_entry.id   AF-A0A392RH64-F1
#
_cell.length_a   1.000
_cell.length_b   1.000
_cell.length_c   1.000
_cell.angle_alpha   90.00
_cell.angle_beta   90.00
_cell.angle_gamma   90.00
#
_symmetry.space_group_name_H-M   'P 1'
#
loop_
_entity.id
_entity.type
_entity.pdbx_description
1 polymer ?
#
loop_
_entity_poly.entity_id
_entity_poly.type
_entity_poly.pdbx_seq_one_letter_code
_entity_poly.pdbx_strand_id
1 'polypeptide(L)'
;MALKERLVSSSETTSCEERYVSYEEVFLSTDKGRREVRYYLKKKNGGSDLALIGKEKSSRHMSYHYAIRKSSLAPFFKLKSRREVLDWLDSIVQGQFFS
;
A
#
# COMPACT_ATOMS: atom_id res chain seq x y z
N MET A 1 43.13 -3.49 25.93
CA MET A 1 41.72 -3.26 26.34
C MET A 1 41.23 -2.06 25.54
N ALA A 2 40.13 -2.06 24.79
CA ALA A 2 39.10 -3.04 24.52
C ALA A 2 38.66 -2.85 23.05
N LEU A 3 38.33 -3.95 22.40
CA LEU A 3 37.66 -4.02 21.10
C LEU A 3 36.30 -3.30 21.21
N LYS A 4 35.98 -2.37 20.31
CA LYS A 4 34.63 -1.80 20.21
C LYS A 4 34.04 -2.14 18.84
N GLU A 5 33.57 -3.37 18.83
CA GLU A 5 32.33 -3.90 18.23
C GLU A 5 31.85 -3.31 16.90
N ARG A 6 31.81 -4.21 15.92
CA ARG A 6 31.15 -4.11 14.62
C ARG A 6 29.68 -3.74 14.82
N LEU A 7 29.30 -2.51 14.48
CA LEU A 7 27.90 -2.19 14.22
C LEU A 7 27.53 -2.77 12.86
N VAL A 8 26.75 -3.82 12.96
CA VAL A 8 26.05 -4.60 11.95
C VAL A 8 25.74 -3.82 10.66
N SER A 9 26.35 -4.29 9.56
CA SER A 9 25.85 -4.05 8.21
C SER A 9 24.59 -4.89 8.06
N SER A 10 23.40 -4.29 8.25
CA SER A 10 22.15 -4.91 7.80
C SER A 10 21.96 -4.59 6.32
N SER A 11 22.88 -5.06 5.49
CA SER A 11 22.61 -5.26 4.08
C SER A 11 21.79 -6.53 3.97
N GLU A 12 20.58 -6.41 3.41
CA GLU A 12 19.93 -7.48 2.65
C GLU A 12 19.44 -8.68 3.46
N THR A 13 18.31 -8.55 4.15
CA THR A 13 17.43 -9.71 4.37
C THR A 13 15.97 -9.28 4.46
N THR A 14 15.30 -9.01 3.34
CA THR A 14 13.81 -8.95 3.33
C THR A 14 13.21 -9.42 2.01
N SER A 15 13.70 -10.51 1.41
CA SER A 15 13.11 -11.01 0.15
C SER A 15 11.67 -11.57 0.34
N CYS A 16 11.27 -11.91 1.57
CA CYS A 16 9.92 -12.44 1.85
C CYS A 16 9.17 -11.77 3.02
N GLU A 17 9.85 -11.03 3.91
CA GLU A 17 9.21 -10.40 5.08
C GLU A 17 8.54 -9.07 4.78
N GLU A 18 9.02 -8.35 3.77
CA GLU A 18 8.37 -7.13 3.27
C GLU A 18 7.26 -7.42 2.23
N ARG A 19 6.98 -8.70 1.95
CA ARG A 19 5.93 -9.08 1.02
C ARG A 19 4.57 -8.77 1.64
N TYR A 20 3.71 -8.15 0.83
CA TYR A 20 2.31 -7.98 1.19
C TYR A 20 1.54 -9.27 0.95
N VAL A 21 0.72 -9.65 1.92
CA VAL A 21 -0.04 -10.89 1.92
C VAL A 21 -1.55 -10.66 1.88
N SER A 22 -2.00 -9.45 2.19
CA SER A 22 -3.40 -9.04 2.09
C SER A 22 -3.52 -7.51 2.12
N TYR A 23 -4.74 -7.00 1.96
CA TYR A 23 -5.07 -5.60 2.14
C TYR A 23 -6.36 -5.43 2.94
N GLU A 24 -6.57 -4.24 3.49
CA GLU A 24 -7.77 -3.86 4.24
C GLU A 24 -8.32 -2.52 3.74
N GLU A 25 -9.65 -2.48 3.56
CA GLU A 25 -10.40 -1.28 3.20
C GLU A 25 -11.00 -0.64 4.46
N VAL A 26 -10.50 0.53 4.85
CA VAL A 26 -11.00 1.30 5.99
C VAL A 26 -11.80 2.49 5.49
N PHE A 27 -13.11 2.46 5.72
CA PHE A 27 -14.00 3.55 5.39
C PHE A 27 -14.01 4.59 6.51
N LEU A 28 -13.51 5.78 6.21
CA LEU A 28 -13.56 6.93 7.09
C LEU A 28 -14.74 7.83 6.73
N SER A 29 -15.23 8.50 7.77
CA SER A 29 -16.53 9.17 7.89
C SER A 29 -17.11 9.77 6.61
N THR A 30 -18.43 9.61 6.48
CA THR A 30 -19.31 10.24 5.53
C THR A 30 -19.68 11.66 5.95
N ASP A 31 -18.76 12.62 5.89
CA ASP A 31 -19.15 14.04 6.05
C ASP A 31 -20.01 14.45 4.85
N LYS A 32 -21.31 14.70 5.08
CA LYS A 32 -22.26 15.24 4.09
C LYS A 32 -22.23 14.53 2.72
N GLY A 33 -22.18 13.19 2.72
CA GLY A 33 -22.18 12.37 1.51
C GLY A 33 -20.82 12.18 0.83
N ARG A 34 -19.72 12.64 1.44
CA ARG A 34 -18.35 12.35 0.99
C ARG A 34 -17.77 11.21 1.82
N ARG A 35 -17.40 10.10 1.19
CA ARG A 35 -16.75 8.97 1.84
C ARG A 35 -15.25 9.01 1.55
N GLU A 36 -14.42 8.88 2.57
CA GLU A 36 -12.99 8.61 2.38
C GLU A 36 -12.74 7.12 2.61
N VAL A 37 -12.01 6.48 1.71
CA VAL A 37 -11.63 5.07 1.81
C VAL A 37 -10.12 5.00 1.84
N ARG A 38 -9.57 4.40 2.88
CA ARG A 38 -8.14 4.17 3.02
C ARG A 38 -7.85 2.71 2.83
N TYR A 39 -6.92 2.41 1.94
CA TYR A 39 -6.49 1.06 1.64
C TYR A 39 -5.14 0.82 2.30
N TYR A 40 -5.06 -0.18 3.17
CA TYR A 40 -3.83 -0.56 3.84
C TYR A 40 -3.35 -1.91 3.31
N LEU A 41 -2.09 -2.00 2.92
CA LEU A 41 -1.46 -3.26 2.55
C LEU A 41 -0.83 -3.90 3.80
N LYS A 42 -1.20 -5.15 4.08
CA LYS A 42 -0.68 -5.92 5.22
C LYS A 42 0.52 -6.74 4.79
N LYS A 43 1.62 -6.53 5.50
CA LYS A 43 2.87 -7.27 5.34
C LYS A 43 2.80 -8.60 6.08
N LYS A 44 3.58 -9.58 5.62
CA LYS A 44 3.71 -10.87 6.30
C LYS A 44 4.23 -10.73 7.74
N ASN A 45 5.07 -9.73 8.00
CA ASN A 45 5.64 -9.45 9.32
C ASN A 45 4.67 -8.77 10.30
N GLY A 46 3.39 -8.59 9.94
CA GLY A 46 2.39 -7.93 10.78
C GLY A 46 2.34 -6.41 10.65
N GLY A 47 3.26 -5.80 9.89
CA GLY A 47 3.19 -4.37 9.55
C GLY A 47 2.08 -4.06 8.55
N SER A 48 1.65 -2.79 8.50
CA SER A 48 0.68 -2.30 7.51
C SER A 48 1.14 -0.96 6.95
N ASP A 49 1.10 -0.81 5.63
CA ASP A 49 1.44 0.45 4.95
C ASP A 49 0.19 1.02 4.27
N LEU A 50 -0.03 2.34 4.40
CA LEU A 50 -1.12 3.02 3.71
C LEU A 50 -0.80 3.07 2.21
N ALA A 51 -1.62 2.38 1.42
CA ALA A 51 -1.41 2.21 -0.02
C ALA A 51 -2.06 3.34 -0.82
N LEU A 52 -3.35 3.56 -0.56
CA LEU A 52 -4.21 4.47 -1.32
C LEU A 52 -5.20 5.18 -0.42
N ILE A 53 -5.53 6.41 -0.79
CA ILE A 53 -6.62 7.18 -0.22
C ILE A 53 -7.60 7.51 -1.36
N GLY A 54 -8.76 6.87 -1.32
CA GLY A 54 -9.91 7.16 -2.17
C GLY A 54 -10.79 8.23 -1.53
N LYS A 55 -11.08 9.28 -2.28
CA LYS A 55 -12.13 10.25 -1.94
C LYS A 55 -13.31 9.97 -2.85
N GLU A 56 -14.36 9.38 -2.30
CA GLU A 56 -15.58 8.99 -3.00
C GLU A 56 -16.71 9.95 -2.61
N LYS A 57 -16.92 11.01 -3.40
CA LYS A 57 -18.02 11.96 -3.17
C LYS A 57 -19.32 11.53 -3.87
N SER A 58 -19.19 10.84 -4.99
CA SER A 58 -20.27 10.26 -5.79
C SER A 58 -19.65 9.30 -6.80
N SER A 59 -20.43 8.44 -7.47
CA SER A 59 -19.91 7.53 -8.51
C SER A 59 -19.17 8.24 -9.65
N ARG A 60 -19.46 9.53 -9.88
CA ARG A 60 -18.79 10.37 -10.90
C ARG A 60 -17.67 11.25 -10.34
N HIS A 61 -17.52 11.30 -9.02
CA HIS A 61 -16.56 12.14 -8.31
C HIS A 61 -15.75 11.29 -7.33
N MET A 62 -15.05 10.32 -7.89
CA MET A 62 -14.11 9.46 -7.18
C MET A 62 -12.70 9.87 -7.59
N SER A 63 -11.80 9.97 -6.62
CA SER A 63 -10.39 10.22 -6.88
C SER A 63 -9.54 9.42 -5.93
N TYR A 64 -8.55 8.71 -6.46
CA TYR A 64 -7.64 7.88 -5.70
C TYR A 64 -6.23 8.46 -5.73
N HIS A 65 -5.60 8.55 -4.57
CA HIS A 65 -4.26 9.10 -4.39
C HIS A 65 -3.37 8.08 -3.73
N TYR A 66 -2.24 7.75 -4.36
CA TYR A 66 -1.23 6.89 -3.77
C TYR A 66 -0.66 7.54 -2.53
N ALA A 67 -0.67 6.80 -1.43
CA ALA A 67 -0.01 7.17 -0.18
C ALA A 67 1.25 6.32 0.07
N ILE A 68 1.44 5.25 -0.71
CA ILE A 68 2.61 4.39 -0.61
C ILE A 68 3.86 5.13 -1.10
N ARG A 69 4.90 5.16 -0.26
CA ARG A 69 6.19 5.79 -0.61
C ARG A 69 7.14 4.87 -1.39
N LYS A 70 6.72 3.63 -1.67
CA LYS A 70 7.49 2.69 -2.49
C LYS A 70 7.21 2.97 -3.97
N SER A 71 8.10 3.74 -4.60
CA SER A 71 7.96 4.15 -6.01
C SER A 71 7.87 2.98 -6.99
N SER A 72 8.33 1.78 -6.62
CA SER A 72 8.22 0.55 -7.41
C SER A 72 6.81 -0.06 -7.39
N LEU A 73 5.99 0.30 -6.41
CA LEU A 73 4.63 -0.24 -6.25
C LEU A 73 3.57 0.71 -6.79
N ALA A 74 3.85 2.02 -6.75
CA ALA A 74 2.99 3.02 -7.36
C ALA A 74 3.10 2.88 -8.89
N PRO A 75 2.05 2.42 -9.58
CA PRO A 75 2.08 2.30 -11.02
C PRO A 75 2.06 3.70 -11.60
N PHE A 76 2.64 3.86 -12.79
CA PHE A 76 2.69 5.14 -13.50
C PHE A 76 1.32 5.66 -13.96
N PHE A 77 0.23 4.98 -13.59
CA PHE A 77 -1.14 5.24 -14.03
C PHE A 77 -2.05 5.66 -12.87
N LYS A 78 -2.97 6.58 -13.16
CA LYS A 78 -3.99 7.04 -12.21
C LYS A 78 -5.14 6.04 -12.16
N LEU A 79 -5.45 5.55 -10.96
CA LEU A 79 -6.63 4.72 -10.70
C LEU A 79 -7.87 5.60 -10.76
N LYS A 80 -8.81 5.26 -11.66
CA LYS A 80 -10.01 6.06 -11.93
C LYS A 80 -11.26 5.44 -11.31
N SER A 81 -11.20 4.18 -10.93
CA SER A 81 -12.33 3.43 -10.39
C SER A 81 -11.93 2.55 -9.21
N ARG A 82 -12.92 2.19 -8.37
CA ARG A 82 -12.69 1.23 -7.26
C ARG A 82 -12.22 -0.12 -7.78
N ARG A 83 -12.73 -0.56 -8.93
CA ARG A 83 -12.31 -1.82 -9.57
C ARG A 83 -10.81 -1.81 -9.84
N GLU A 84 -10.29 -0.76 -10.47
CA GLU A 84 -8.86 -0.64 -10.75
C GLU A 84 -8.03 -0.62 -9.47
N VAL A 85 -8.52 0.03 -8.41
CA VAL A 85 -7.85 0.03 -7.10
C VAL A 85 -7.72 -1.38 -6.54
N LEU A 86 -8.81 -2.15 -6.57
CA LEU A 86 -8.80 -3.53 -6.08
C LEU A 86 -7.89 -4.41 -6.95
N ASP A 87 -7.98 -4.29 -8.27
CA ASP A 87 -7.12 -5.03 -9.21
C ASP A 87 -5.63 -4.75 -8.98
N TRP A 88 -5.28 -3.48 -8.78
CA TRP A 88 -3.92 -3.07 -8.43
C TRP A 88 -3.46 -3.65 -7.09
N LEU A 89 -4.29 -3.57 -6.04
CA LEU A 89 -3.97 -4.15 -4.72
C LEU A 89 -3.78 -5.67 -4.80
N ASP A 90 -4.63 -6.34 -5.56
CA ASP A 90 -4.57 -7.78 -5.76
C ASP A 90 -3.28 -8.18 -6.48
N SER A 91 -2.89 -7.43 -7.52
CA SER A 91 -1.61 -7.61 -8.21
C SER A 91 -0.40 -7.50 -7.28
N ILE A 92 -0.43 -6.60 -6.28
CA ILE A 92 0.63 -6.50 -5.25
C ILE A 92 0.65 -7.74 -4.37
N VAL A 93 -0.51 -8.19 -3.89
CA VAL A 93 -0.61 -9.35 -2.97
C VAL A 93 -0.24 -10.65 -3.68
N GLN A 94 -0.71 -10.84 -4.91
CA GLN A 94 -0.32 -11.96 -5.76
C GLN A 94 1.17 -11.91 -6.11
N GLY A 95 1.80 -10.73 -6.01
CA GLY A 95 3.18 -10.52 -6.41
C GLY A 95 3.35 -10.62 -7.92
N GLN A 96 2.35 -10.18 -8.69
CA GLN A 96 2.42 -10.14 -10.16
C GLN A 96 3.25 -8.96 -10.69
N PHE A 97 3.78 -8.10 -9.81
CA PHE A 97 4.83 -7.14 -10.16
C PHE A 97 6.22 -7.82 -10.20
N PHE A 98 6.37 -8.80 -11.09
CA PHE A 98 7.67 -9.34 -11.50
C PHE A 98 7.67 -9.57 -13.00
N SER A 99 8.19 -8.59 -13.75
CA SER A 99 9.21 -8.82 -14.77
C SER A 99 9.87 -7.51 -15.15
#